data_AF-A0AAU4PBR1-F1
#
_entry.id   AF-A0AAU4PBR1-F1
#
_cell.length_a   1.000
_cell.length_b   1.000
_cell.length_c   1.000
_cell.angle_alpha   90.00
_cell.angle_beta   90.00
_cell.angle_gamma   90.00
#
_symmetry.space_group_name_H-M   'P 1'
#
loop_
_entity.id
_entity.type
_entity.pdbx_description
1 polymer ?
#
loop_
_entity_poly.entity_id
_entity_poly.type
_entity_poly.pdbx_seq_one_letter_code
_entity_poly.pdbx_strand_id
1 'polypeptide(L)'
;MVMQPVLEISAADDFEPEAEHGPCPTDPLGTFLHGLLSIDQVRKLVARAQQDVRDFLSLAGTWAEQHLPAQAAAVTAALARALDLAPAR
;
A
#
# COMPACT_ATOMS: atom_id res chain seq x y z
N MET A 1 22.12 -13.73 17.05
CA MET A 1 20.82 -14.07 16.45
C MET A 1 20.48 -12.94 15.49
N VAL A 2 20.65 -13.16 14.19
CA VAL A 2 20.50 -12.12 13.16
C VAL A 2 19.05 -12.21 12.68
N MET A 3 18.26 -11.15 12.89
CA MET A 3 16.91 -11.06 12.34
C MET A 3 17.03 -10.97 10.82
N GLN A 4 16.60 -12.03 10.17
CA GLN A 4 16.40 -12.11 8.72
C GLN A 4 15.26 -11.16 8.32
N PRO A 5 15.38 -10.41 7.21
CA PRO A 5 14.28 -9.64 6.68
C PRO A 5 13.35 -10.61 5.95
N VAL A 6 12.34 -11.15 6.64
CA VAL A 6 11.17 -11.68 5.94
C VAL A 6 10.23 -10.50 5.72
N LEU A 7 10.52 -9.77 4.64
CA LEU A 7 9.49 -9.06 3.89
C LEU A 7 8.61 -10.15 3.30
N GLU A 8 7.72 -10.71 4.12
CA GLU A 8 6.58 -11.46 3.61
C GLU A 8 5.61 -10.42 3.03
N ILE A 9 5.87 -10.04 1.79
CA ILE A 9 4.80 -9.63 0.86
C ILE A 9 4.03 -10.93 0.56
N SER A 10 3.37 -11.49 1.57
CA SER A 10 2.68 -12.77 1.43
C SER A 10 1.31 -12.50 0.82
N ALA A 11 1.27 -12.75 -0.49
CA ALA A 11 0.14 -13.32 -1.21
C ALA A 11 -1.19 -12.57 -1.11
N ALA A 12 -1.22 -11.42 -1.77
CA ALA A 12 -2.28 -11.15 -2.74
C ALA A 12 -1.77 -10.19 -3.82
N ASP A 13 -0.75 -10.61 -4.57
CA ASP A 13 -0.92 -10.56 -6.03
C ASP A 13 -1.90 -11.70 -6.42
N ASP A 14 -3.10 -11.66 -5.83
CA ASP A 14 -4.30 -12.30 -6.34
C ASP A 14 -5.06 -11.20 -7.10
N PHE A 15 -4.32 -10.46 -7.92
CA PHE A 15 -4.89 -10.02 -9.17
C PHE A 15 -4.67 -11.21 -10.10
N GLU A 16 -5.49 -12.25 -9.96
CA GLU A 16 -5.84 -13.00 -11.16
C GLU A 16 -6.32 -11.92 -12.12
N PRO A 17 -5.61 -11.61 -13.21
CA PRO A 17 -6.17 -10.73 -14.21
C PRO A 17 -7.36 -11.51 -14.74
N GLU A 18 -8.56 -11.22 -14.22
CA GLU A 18 -9.79 -11.89 -14.67
C GLU A 18 -9.72 -11.90 -16.20
N ALA A 19 -9.67 -13.13 -16.71
CA ALA A 19 -9.33 -13.54 -18.06
C ALA A 19 -9.29 -12.40 -19.07
N GLU A 20 -8.11 -12.14 -19.64
CA GLU A 20 -7.91 -11.41 -20.90
C GLU A 20 -9.09 -10.50 -21.22
N HIS A 21 -9.14 -9.28 -20.62
CA HIS A 21 -10.14 -8.28 -20.96
C HIS A 21 -10.39 -8.38 -22.46
N GLY A 22 -11.59 -8.85 -22.84
CA GLY A 22 -11.92 -9.12 -24.23
C GLY A 22 -11.55 -7.93 -25.11
N PRO A 23 -11.37 -8.11 -26.43
CA PRO A 23 -10.85 -7.08 -27.32
C PRO A 23 -11.44 -5.71 -26.99
N CYS A 24 -10.56 -4.71 -26.83
CA CYS A 24 -10.93 -3.38 -26.35
C CYS A 24 -12.24 -2.92 -27.02
N PRO A 25 -13.27 -2.57 -26.24
CA PRO A 25 -14.56 -2.24 -26.81
C PRO A 25 -14.43 -1.06 -27.77
N THR A 26 -14.81 -1.28 -29.03
CA THR A 26 -14.79 -0.26 -30.08
C THR A 26 -16.05 0.60 -30.09
N ASP A 27 -17.07 0.23 -29.31
CA ASP A 27 -18.26 1.06 -29.12
C ASP A 27 -18.03 2.12 -28.02
N PRO A 28 -18.60 3.32 -28.15
CA PRO A 28 -18.36 4.42 -27.22
C PRO A 28 -18.78 4.13 -25.76
N LEU A 29 -19.83 3.33 -25.55
CA LEU A 29 -20.32 3.00 -24.21
C LEU A 29 -19.39 1.98 -23.54
N GLY A 30 -18.94 0.98 -24.27
CA GLY A 30 -17.96 0.00 -23.81
C GLY A 30 -16.61 0.65 -23.47
N THR A 31 -16.10 1.60 -24.27
CA THR A 31 -14.88 2.35 -23.92
C THR A 31 -15.03 3.12 -22.61
N PHE A 32 -16.18 3.77 -22.38
CA PHE A 32 -16.45 4.51 -21.14
C PHE A 32 -16.53 3.60 -19.92
N LEU A 33 -17.29 2.51 -20.01
CA LEU A 33 -17.43 1.54 -18.92
C LEU A 33 -16.09 0.87 -18.58
N HIS A 34 -15.28 0.53 -19.59
CA HIS A 34 -13.93 0.02 -19.39
C HIS A 34 -13.04 1.05 -18.68
N GLY A 35 -13.10 2.33 -19.07
CA GLY A 35 -12.36 3.40 -18.40
C GLY A 35 -12.74 3.57 -16.92
N LEU A 36 -14.03 3.48 -16.58
CA LEU A 36 -14.50 3.53 -15.20
C LEU A 36 -14.03 2.32 -14.38
N LEU A 37 -14.06 1.11 -14.95
CA LEU A 37 -13.56 -0.11 -14.30
C LEU A 37 -12.04 -0.02 -14.04
N SER A 38 -11.26 0.50 -14.98
CA SER A 38 -9.82 0.73 -14.79
C SER A 38 -9.54 1.76 -13.68
N ILE A 39 -10.34 2.82 -13.57
CA ILE A 39 -10.21 3.80 -12.47
C ILE A 39 -10.51 3.15 -11.12
N ASP A 40 -11.50 2.27 -11.03
CA ASP A 40 -11.82 1.56 -9.79
C ASP A 40 -10.69 0.61 -9.35
N GLN A 41 -10.08 -0.10 -10.31
CA GLN A 41 -8.89 -0.92 -10.06
C GLN A 41 -7.72 -0.08 -9.54
N VAL A 42 -7.42 1.06 -10.18
CA VAL A 42 -6.37 1.99 -9.71
C VAL A 42 -6.68 2.50 -8.30
N ARG A 43 -7.93 2.85 -8.00
CA ARG A 43 -8.35 3.29 -6.66
C ARG A 43 -8.16 2.20 -5.61
N LYS A 44 -8.49 0.94 -5.94
CA LYS A 44 -8.25 -0.22 -5.06
C LYS A 44 -6.76 -0.41 -4.77
N LEU A 45 -5.92 -0.35 -5.81
CA LEU A 45 -4.47 -0.47 -5.66
C LEU A 45 -3.90 0.66 -4.78
N VAL A 46 -4.36 1.91 -5.00
CA VAL A 46 -3.94 3.05 -4.18
C VAL A 46 -4.40 2.88 -2.72
N ALA A 47 -5.64 2.47 -2.48
CA ALA A 47 -6.14 2.23 -1.13
C ALA A 47 -5.35 1.12 -0.41
N ARG A 48 -4.96 0.07 -1.15
CA ARG A 48 -4.13 -1.01 -0.62
C ARG A 48 -2.72 -0.55 -0.30
N ALA A 49 -2.06 0.13 -1.23
CA ALA A 49 -0.73 0.70 -1.01
C ALA A 49 -0.72 1.67 0.20
N GLN A 50 -1.76 2.49 0.35
CA GLN A 50 -1.93 3.34 1.53
C GLN A 50 -2.06 2.53 2.82
N GLN A 51 -2.73 1.37 2.79
CA GLN A 51 -2.83 0.48 3.95
C GLN A 51 -1.49 -0.17 4.27
N ASP A 52 -0.78 -0.66 3.27
CA ASP A 52 0.52 -1.33 3.46
C ASP A 52 1.54 -0.37 4.09
N VAL A 53 1.53 0.92 3.70
CA VAL A 53 2.39 1.93 4.33
C VAL A 53 2.01 2.20 5.79
N ARG A 54 0.71 2.19 6.14
CA ARG A 54 0.25 2.31 7.53
C ARG A 54 0.68 1.11 8.37
N ASP A 55 0.55 -0.10 7.82
CA ASP A 55 0.95 -1.33 8.50
C ASP A 55 2.45 -1.37 8.75
N PHE A 56 3.24 -0.93 7.76
CA PHE A 56 4.68 -0.76 7.91
C PHE A 56 5.05 0.22 9.03
N LEU A 57 4.37 1.38 9.11
CA LEU A 57 4.61 2.35 10.19
C LEU A 57 4.30 1.78 11.58
N SER A 58 3.24 0.99 11.70
CA SER A 58 2.89 0.29 12.95
C SER A 58 3.99 -0.70 13.36
N LEU A 59 4.50 -1.48 12.40
CA LEU A 59 5.60 -2.42 12.63
C LEU A 59 6.88 -1.69 13.02
N ALA A 60 7.21 -0.60 12.34
CA ALA A 60 8.37 0.23 12.64
C ALA A 60 8.28 0.84 14.05
N GLY A 61 7.09 1.25 14.48
CA GLY A 61 6.84 1.72 15.84
C GLY A 61 7.07 0.63 16.88
N THR A 62 6.48 -0.54 16.67
CA THR A 62 6.67 -1.72 17.55
C THR A 62 8.15 -2.13 17.65
N TRP A 63 8.86 -2.13 16.53
CA TRP A 63 10.29 -2.39 16.50
C TRP A 63 11.07 -1.32 17.27
N ALA A 64 10.74 -0.04 17.09
CA ALA A 64 11.44 1.06 17.74
C ALA A 64 11.21 1.06 19.25
N GLU A 65 10.03 0.66 19.74
CA GLU A 65 9.78 0.47 21.17
C GLU A 65 10.68 -0.62 21.78
N GLN A 66 10.92 -1.70 21.06
CA GLN A 66 11.75 -2.81 21.53
C GLN A 66 13.25 -2.50 21.48
N HIS A 67 13.72 -1.74 20.48
CA HIS A 67 15.15 -1.55 20.23
C HIS A 67 15.66 -0.15 20.59
N LEU A 68 14.80 0.87 20.57
CA LEU A 68 15.12 2.28 20.81
C LEU A 68 14.04 2.95 21.68
N PRO A 69 13.74 2.44 22.89
CA PRO A 69 12.56 2.86 23.66
C PRO A 69 12.53 4.37 23.97
N ALA A 70 13.70 4.98 24.17
CA ALA A 70 13.80 6.43 24.41
C ALA A 70 13.48 7.30 23.19
N GLN A 71 13.58 6.75 21.97
CA GLN A 71 13.42 7.47 20.70
C GLN A 71 12.26 6.93 19.85
N ALA A 72 11.56 5.89 20.30
CA ALA A 72 10.52 5.22 19.52
C ALA A 72 9.49 6.19 18.93
N ALA A 73 8.94 7.09 19.77
CA ALA A 73 8.00 8.11 19.31
C ALA A 73 8.61 9.09 18.29
N ALA A 74 9.89 9.45 18.46
CA ALA A 74 10.57 10.37 17.55
C ALA A 74 10.86 9.71 16.19
N VAL A 75 11.26 8.45 16.17
CA VAL A 75 11.53 7.66 14.95
C VAL A 75 10.22 7.41 14.19
N THR A 76 9.16 6.96 14.86
CA THR A 76 7.86 6.75 14.22
C THR A 76 7.29 8.06 13.67
N ALA A 77 7.40 9.17 14.41
CA ALA A 77 6.98 10.48 13.92
C ALA A 77 7.83 10.99 12.76
N ALA A 78 9.14 10.72 12.74
CA ALA A 78 10.01 11.07 11.62
C ALA A 78 9.66 10.28 10.37
N LEU A 79 9.42 8.97 10.49
CA LEU A 79 8.96 8.12 9.40
C LEU A 79 7.59 8.56 8.87
N ALA A 80 6.63 8.87 9.76
CA ALA A 80 5.32 9.37 9.36
C ALA A 80 5.41 10.71 8.61
N ARG A 81 6.34 11.60 8.99
CA ARG A 81 6.60 12.85 8.25
C ARG A 81 7.27 12.61 6.91
N ALA A 82 8.27 11.71 6.84
CA ALA A 82 8.95 11.38 5.59
C ALA A 82 8.02 10.78 4.54
N LEU A 83 6.93 10.14 5.00
CA LEU A 83 5.89 9.56 4.15
C LEU A 83 4.70 10.53 3.92
N ASP A 84 4.79 11.78 4.38
CA ASP A 84 3.69 12.77 4.33
C ASP A 84 2.36 12.28 4.96
N LEU A 85 2.46 11.35 5.90
CA LEU A 85 1.30 10.75 6.61
C LEU A 85 0.98 11.46 7.92
N ALA A 86 1.86 12.35 8.40
CA ALA A 86 1.61 13.18 9.55
C ALA A 86 0.83 14.45 9.15
N PRO A 87 -0.15 14.92 9.95
CA PRO A 87 -0.82 16.19 9.67
C PRO A 87 0.22 17.32 9.61
N ALA A 88 0.09 18.18 8.59
CA ALA A 88 0.87 19.41 8.48
C ALA A 88 0.64 20.23 9.75
N ARG A 89 1.76 20.61 10.39
CA ARG A 89 1.78 21.27 11.69
C ARG A 89 1.12 22.65 11.65
#